data_AF-A0A7W1CUS5-F1
#
_entry.id   AF-A0A7W1CUS5-F1
#
_cell.length_a   1.000
_cell.length_b   1.000
_cell.length_c   1.000
_cell.angle_alpha   90.00
_cell.angle_beta   90.00
_cell.angle_gamma   90.00
#
_symmetry.space_group_name_H-M   'P 1'
#
loop_
_entity.id
_entity.type
_entity.pdbx_description
1 polymer ?
#
loop_
_entity_poly.entity_id
_entity_poly.type
_entity_poly.pdbx_seq_one_letter_code
_entity_poly.pdbx_strand_id
1 'polypeptide(L)'
;MADARFSNGYGDARHLPSVLVENHSLKPYQRRVLGTYVLLESALRTAGKNGAALRQAMASDRAANAPTIPLAWEIDPKARSETIDFKAIESRPVLSAISGAARLEFTGTPLTQKIPHLRTEHPRVSVKRPKAYWIPPAWSDVVQKLELHGIQCERIPEARAMEVTSYRLEEVKFQGGKPQDAYESQPFEGHVQLTAKPVATKRTERFPAGSVRVAADQPLGDLAVILLEPASPDSFFQWGFFNEILQPTEYIEGYVMEPMAEKMLASDPKLAAEFRAKLAHDEAFRASAKERLRWFYARTPFFDERWRLYPVAREE
;
A
#
# COMPACT_ATOMS: atom_id res chain seq x y z
N MET A 1 -13.39 3.60 5.17
CA MET A 1 -12.47 3.96 6.26
C MET A 1 -11.38 4.84 5.69
N ALA A 2 -10.68 5.58 6.55
CA ALA A 2 -9.46 6.26 6.16
C ALA A 2 -8.33 5.25 5.96
N ASP A 3 -7.32 5.62 5.18
CA ASP A 3 -6.09 4.85 5.04
C ASP A 3 -5.39 4.68 6.41
N ALA A 4 -4.72 3.54 6.63
CA ALA A 4 -4.10 3.17 7.89
C ALA A 4 -2.91 4.06 8.27
N ARG A 5 -2.42 4.92 7.37
CA ARG A 5 -1.45 5.99 7.69
C ARG A 5 -2.04 7.09 8.58
N PHE A 6 -3.35 7.27 8.58
CA PHE A 6 -4.02 8.28 9.42
C PHE A 6 -4.42 7.69 10.76
N SER A 7 -4.42 8.50 11.82
CA SER A 7 -4.59 8.02 13.20
C SER A 7 -5.86 7.21 13.44
N ASN A 8 -6.99 7.61 12.81
CA ASN A 8 -8.24 6.86 12.92
C ASN A 8 -8.24 5.57 12.11
N GLY A 9 -7.71 5.58 10.87
CA GLY A 9 -7.57 4.36 10.05
C GLY A 9 -6.61 3.34 10.68
N TYR A 10 -5.51 3.81 11.27
CA TYR A 10 -4.59 2.99 12.05
C TYR A 10 -5.26 2.38 13.29
N GLY A 11 -6.12 3.16 13.95
CA GLY A 11 -6.96 2.71 15.04
C GLY A 11 -7.85 1.53 14.64
N ASP A 12 -8.57 1.69 13.54
CA ASP A 12 -9.44 0.65 12.98
C ASP A 12 -8.66 -0.62 12.65
N ALA A 13 -7.51 -0.50 11.97
CA ALA A 13 -6.63 -1.63 11.63
C ALA A 13 -6.06 -2.38 12.86
N ARG A 14 -6.09 -1.75 14.04
CA ARG A 14 -5.63 -2.33 15.32
C ARG A 14 -6.75 -2.76 16.25
N HIS A 15 -8.00 -2.65 15.81
CA HIS A 15 -9.17 -2.86 16.66
C HIS A 15 -9.15 -1.93 17.89
N LEU A 16 -8.84 -0.64 17.63
CA LEU A 16 -8.76 0.44 18.60
C LEU A 16 -9.73 1.58 18.21
N PRO A 17 -10.81 1.80 18.99
CA PRO A 17 -11.73 2.91 18.77
C PRO A 17 -10.99 4.25 18.73
N SER A 18 -11.09 4.94 17.60
CA SER A 18 -10.30 6.14 17.32
C SER A 18 -11.16 7.22 16.70
N VAL A 19 -10.87 8.48 17.05
CA VAL A 19 -11.58 9.66 16.54
C VAL A 19 -10.54 10.65 16.06
N LEU A 20 -10.65 11.06 14.80
CA LEU A 20 -9.89 12.15 14.23
C LEU A 20 -10.76 13.41 14.25
N VAL A 21 -10.23 14.49 14.82
CA VAL A 21 -10.89 15.80 14.86
C VAL A 21 -10.03 16.84 14.16
N GLU A 22 -10.64 17.54 13.20
CA GLU A 22 -10.02 18.66 12.51
C GLU A 22 -10.75 19.95 12.87
N ASN A 23 -10.04 20.85 13.54
CA ASN A 23 -10.56 22.18 13.86
C ASN A 23 -10.27 23.16 12.73
N HIS A 24 -11.28 23.90 12.30
CA HIS A 24 -11.12 24.92 11.27
C HIS A 24 -10.11 26.00 11.70
N SER A 25 -9.01 26.14 10.95
CA SER A 25 -7.85 26.99 11.29
C SER A 25 -8.20 28.46 11.52
N LEU A 26 -9.17 28.99 10.77
CA LEU A 26 -9.66 30.38 10.90
C LEU A 26 -10.50 30.67 12.16
N LYS A 27 -10.84 29.67 12.98
CA LYS A 27 -11.53 29.93 14.26
C LYS A 27 -10.55 30.53 15.28
N PRO A 28 -11.01 31.46 16.16
CA PRO A 28 -10.17 32.02 17.21
C PRO A 28 -9.47 30.93 18.02
N TYR A 29 -8.17 31.10 18.26
CA TYR A 29 -7.33 30.08 18.89
C TYR A 29 -7.93 29.57 20.22
N GLN A 30 -8.37 30.48 21.09
CA GLN A 30 -9.01 30.12 22.37
C GLN A 30 -10.23 29.19 22.18
N ARG A 31 -11.05 29.42 21.15
CA ARG A 31 -12.21 28.55 20.86
C ARG A 31 -11.78 27.18 20.32
N ARG A 32 -10.71 27.11 19.54
CA ARG A 32 -10.15 25.84 19.07
C ARG A 32 -9.64 25.00 20.25
N VAL A 33 -8.89 25.63 21.15
CA VAL A 33 -8.37 24.97 22.38
C VAL A 33 -9.53 24.49 23.26
N LEU A 34 -10.50 25.36 23.55
CA LEU A 34 -11.65 24.99 24.38
C LEU A 34 -12.50 23.88 23.72
N GLY A 35 -12.72 23.96 22.40
CA GLY A 35 -13.45 22.93 21.67
C GLY A 35 -12.77 21.56 21.74
N THR A 36 -11.45 21.51 21.55
CA THR A 36 -10.67 20.27 21.71
C THR A 36 -10.72 19.76 23.15
N TYR A 37 -10.57 20.65 24.14
CA TYR A 37 -10.66 20.27 25.56
C TYR A 37 -12.00 19.61 25.88
N VAL A 38 -13.12 20.25 25.49
CA VAL A 38 -14.47 19.73 25.76
C VAL A 38 -14.69 18.40 25.04
N LEU A 39 -14.20 18.24 23.80
CA LEU A 39 -14.29 16.98 23.07
C LEU A 39 -13.52 15.87 23.80
N LEU A 40 -12.27 16.12 24.19
CA LEU A 40 -11.44 15.14 24.89
C LEU A 40 -12.06 14.75 26.23
N GLU A 41 -12.49 15.72 27.03
CA GLU A 41 -13.17 15.47 28.30
C GLU A 41 -14.44 14.62 28.08
N SER A 42 -15.27 15.00 27.11
CA SER A 42 -16.52 14.28 26.81
C SER A 42 -16.27 12.86 26.31
N ALA A 43 -15.24 12.68 25.47
CA ALA A 43 -14.83 11.36 24.98
C ALA A 43 -14.35 10.47 26.14
N LEU A 44 -13.50 10.99 27.04
CA LEU A 44 -13.02 10.26 28.21
C LEU A 44 -14.16 9.91 29.18
N ARG A 45 -15.07 10.85 29.45
CA ARG A 45 -16.27 10.59 30.27
C ARG A 45 -17.16 9.51 29.65
N THR A 46 -17.35 9.57 28.34
CA THR A 46 -18.15 8.58 27.60
C THR A 46 -17.49 7.20 27.62
N ALA A 47 -16.17 7.12 27.41
CA ALA A 47 -15.41 5.89 27.49
C ALA A 47 -15.44 5.31 28.92
N GLY A 48 -15.30 6.15 29.95
CA GLY A 48 -15.41 5.74 31.35
C GLY A 48 -16.80 5.20 31.69
N LYS A 49 -17.86 5.90 31.27
CA LYS A 49 -19.26 5.47 31.49
C LYS A 49 -19.60 4.16 30.77
N ASN A 50 -19.06 3.95 29.57
CA ASN A 50 -19.39 2.80 28.72
C ASN A 50 -18.27 1.75 28.66
N GLY A 51 -17.32 1.76 29.62
CA GLY A 51 -16.08 1.02 29.51
C GLY A 51 -16.24 -0.50 29.35
N ALA A 52 -17.27 -1.10 29.97
CA ALA A 52 -17.56 -2.52 29.82
C ALA A 52 -18.01 -2.86 28.38
N ALA A 53 -18.98 -2.11 27.85
CA ALA A 53 -19.46 -2.28 26.48
C ALA A 53 -18.35 -2.01 25.44
N LEU A 54 -17.52 -0.99 25.68
CA LEU A 54 -16.37 -0.68 24.82
C LEU A 54 -15.36 -1.83 24.76
N ARG A 55 -14.97 -2.38 25.93
CA ARG A 55 -14.07 -3.53 25.99
C ARG A 55 -14.66 -4.76 25.32
N GLN A 56 -15.95 -5.01 25.49
CA GLN A 56 -16.63 -6.13 24.82
C GLN A 56 -16.63 -5.96 23.30
N ALA A 57 -16.93 -4.76 22.80
CA ALA A 57 -16.89 -4.46 21.37
C ALA A 57 -15.47 -4.67 20.81
N MET A 58 -14.44 -4.14 21.48
CA MET A 58 -13.05 -4.34 21.08
C MET A 58 -12.62 -5.81 21.09
N ALA A 59 -13.06 -6.60 22.09
CA ALA A 59 -12.76 -8.02 22.15
C ALA A 59 -13.45 -8.80 21.02
N SER A 60 -14.70 -8.47 20.72
CA SER A 60 -15.45 -9.07 19.60
C SER A 60 -14.81 -8.75 18.26
N ASP A 61 -14.38 -7.50 18.06
CA ASP A 61 -13.73 -7.05 16.83
C ASP A 61 -12.39 -7.75 16.60
N ARG A 62 -11.54 -7.82 17.62
CA ARG A 62 -10.28 -8.58 17.59
C ARG A 62 -10.46 -10.07 17.32
N ALA A 63 -11.58 -10.64 17.74
CA ALA A 63 -11.89 -12.06 17.57
C ALA A 63 -12.53 -12.39 16.21
N ALA A 64 -12.92 -11.38 15.41
CA ALA A 64 -13.64 -11.59 14.17
C ALA A 64 -12.85 -12.39 13.12
N ASN A 65 -11.51 -12.30 13.15
CA ASN A 65 -10.57 -13.06 12.30
C ASN A 65 -11.07 -13.23 10.86
N ALA A 66 -11.42 -12.10 10.22
CA ALA A 66 -12.07 -12.13 8.90
C ALA A 66 -11.19 -12.87 7.88
N PRO A 67 -11.77 -13.74 7.02
CA PRO A 67 -11.01 -14.48 6.01
C PRO A 67 -10.52 -13.61 4.85
N THR A 68 -11.12 -12.43 4.68
CA THR A 68 -10.79 -11.46 3.64
C THR A 68 -10.57 -10.11 4.32
N ILE A 69 -9.45 -9.47 3.99
CA ILE A 69 -9.04 -8.19 4.55
C ILE A 69 -9.10 -7.12 3.47
N PRO A 70 -9.89 -6.06 3.69
CA PRO A 70 -9.89 -4.90 2.82
C PRO A 70 -8.61 -4.09 3.04
N LEU A 71 -7.91 -3.79 1.94
CA LEU A 71 -6.67 -3.02 1.93
C LEU A 71 -6.90 -1.55 1.58
N ALA A 72 -7.98 -1.25 0.85
CA ALA A 72 -8.36 0.10 0.48
C ALA A 72 -9.87 0.21 0.35
N TRP A 73 -10.39 1.39 0.67
CA TRP A 73 -11.82 1.69 0.67
C TRP A 73 -12.13 2.78 -0.36
N GLU A 74 -13.36 2.77 -0.86
CA GLU A 74 -13.89 3.82 -1.69
C GLU A 74 -15.33 4.17 -1.29
N ILE A 75 -15.79 5.34 -1.74
CA ILE A 75 -17.20 5.69 -1.70
C ILE A 75 -17.85 4.92 -2.84
N ASP A 76 -18.97 4.22 -2.58
CA ASP A 76 -19.69 3.59 -3.68
C ASP A 76 -20.21 4.66 -4.64
N PRO A 77 -19.76 4.66 -5.91
CA PRO A 77 -20.18 5.66 -6.89
C PRO A 77 -21.68 5.60 -7.20
N LYS A 78 -22.38 4.53 -6.81
CA LYS A 78 -23.81 4.33 -6.98
C LYS A 78 -24.62 4.62 -5.72
N ALA A 79 -23.98 4.81 -4.56
CA ALA A 79 -24.68 5.06 -3.33
C ALA A 79 -25.39 6.41 -3.38
N ARG A 80 -26.69 6.42 -3.09
CA ARG A 80 -27.42 7.66 -2.84
C ARG A 80 -26.96 8.19 -1.48
N SER A 81 -26.28 9.32 -1.46
CA SER A 81 -25.90 9.95 -0.20
C SER A 81 -27.15 10.51 0.49
N GLU A 82 -27.43 10.03 1.70
CA GLU A 82 -28.30 10.75 2.63
C GLU A 82 -27.73 12.16 2.85
N THR A 83 -28.57 13.15 3.12
CA THR A 83 -28.07 14.49 3.45
C THR A 83 -28.19 14.74 4.95
N ILE A 84 -27.18 15.42 5.51
CA ILE A 84 -27.18 15.86 6.90
C ILE A 84 -27.18 17.39 6.97
N ASP A 85 -27.80 17.93 8.02
CA ASP A 85 -27.71 19.36 8.31
C ASP A 85 -26.33 19.66 8.89
N PHE A 86 -25.53 20.39 8.13
CA PHE A 86 -24.17 20.78 8.49
C PHE A 86 -24.13 22.27 8.85
N LYS A 87 -23.64 22.57 10.06
CA LYS A 87 -23.42 23.93 10.55
C LYS A 87 -22.12 24.47 9.96
N ALA A 88 -22.23 25.26 8.91
CA ALA A 88 -21.11 25.86 8.20
C ALA A 88 -20.92 27.34 8.57
N ILE A 89 -19.87 27.94 8.00
CA ILE A 89 -19.73 29.39 7.85
C ILE A 89 -19.87 29.69 6.37
N GLU A 90 -20.69 30.67 6.04
CA GLU A 90 -20.89 31.12 4.66
C GLU A 90 -19.55 31.44 4.00
N SER A 91 -19.41 30.98 2.77
CA SER A 91 -18.23 31.18 1.97
C SER A 91 -18.56 31.36 0.51
N ARG A 92 -17.75 32.14 -0.20
CA ARG A 92 -17.90 32.38 -1.63
C ARG A 92 -16.56 32.25 -2.36
N PRO A 93 -16.55 31.74 -3.61
CA PRO A 93 -15.37 31.81 -4.45
C PRO A 93 -15.10 33.26 -4.84
N VAL A 94 -13.86 33.70 -4.73
CA VAL A 94 -13.39 35.01 -5.21
C VAL A 94 -12.10 34.82 -5.99
N LEU A 95 -11.91 35.57 -7.07
CA LEU A 95 -10.68 35.53 -7.84
C LEU A 95 -9.53 36.11 -7.00
N SER A 96 -8.46 35.33 -6.82
CA SER A 96 -7.26 35.78 -6.14
C SER A 96 -6.34 36.50 -7.12
N ALA A 97 -6.07 37.78 -6.89
CA ALA A 97 -5.08 38.53 -7.69
C ALA A 97 -3.63 38.02 -7.50
N ILE A 98 -3.36 37.28 -6.40
CA ILE A 98 -2.04 36.74 -6.10
C ILE A 98 -1.78 35.45 -6.90
N SER A 99 -2.74 34.52 -6.85
CA SER A 99 -2.58 33.19 -7.48
C SER A 99 -3.21 33.07 -8.87
N GLY A 100 -4.06 34.03 -9.26
CA GLY A 100 -4.89 33.93 -10.46
C GLY A 100 -6.02 32.89 -10.36
N ALA A 101 -6.10 32.13 -9.27
CA ALA A 101 -7.09 31.09 -9.06
C ALA A 101 -8.28 31.57 -8.21
N ALA A 102 -9.40 30.84 -8.28
CA ALA A 102 -10.49 31.03 -7.34
C ALA A 102 -10.04 30.59 -5.93
N ARG A 103 -10.16 31.49 -4.94
CA ARG A 103 -10.00 31.17 -3.52
C ARG A 103 -11.34 31.19 -2.82
N LEU A 104 -11.49 30.39 -1.79
CA LEU A 104 -12.66 30.45 -0.93
C LEU A 104 -12.52 31.61 0.07
N GLU A 105 -13.51 32.49 0.15
CA GLU A 105 -13.60 33.56 1.14
C GLU A 105 -14.73 33.28 2.11
N PHE A 106 -14.42 33.15 3.40
CA PHE A 106 -15.41 32.98 4.46
C PHE A 106 -15.90 34.35 4.96
N THR A 107 -17.22 34.56 5.03
CA THR A 107 -17.81 35.84 5.46
C THR A 107 -17.95 35.95 6.99
N GLY A 108 -17.83 34.82 7.69
CA GLY A 108 -18.03 34.73 9.14
C GLY A 108 -19.50 34.52 9.55
N THR A 109 -20.44 34.65 8.61
CA THR A 109 -21.87 34.43 8.85
C THR A 109 -22.16 32.94 9.04
N PRO A 110 -22.74 32.50 10.17
CA PRO A 110 -23.17 31.12 10.33
C PRO A 110 -24.29 30.76 9.36
N LEU A 111 -24.24 29.57 8.78
CA LEU A 111 -25.34 29.00 8.00
C LEU A 111 -25.52 27.52 8.31
N THR A 112 -26.71 27.00 8.05
CA THR A 112 -26.95 25.55 8.02
C THR A 112 -27.24 25.16 6.59
N GLN A 113 -26.48 24.19 6.08
CA GLN A 113 -26.66 23.66 4.73
C GLN A 113 -26.78 22.15 4.77
N LYS A 114 -27.51 21.58 3.81
CA LYS A 114 -27.56 20.14 3.61
C LYS A 114 -26.36 19.71 2.80
N ILE A 115 -25.57 18.79 3.36
CA ILE A 115 -24.42 18.19 2.65
C ILE A 115 -24.63 16.68 2.52
N PRO A 116 -24.09 16.04 1.46
CA PRO A 116 -24.10 14.59 1.37
C PRO A 116 -23.29 13.97 2.51
N HIS A 117 -23.86 12.96 3.15
CA HIS A 117 -23.19 12.09 4.10
C HIS A 117 -22.62 10.90 3.33
N LEU A 118 -21.32 10.96 3.07
CA LEU A 118 -20.60 9.96 2.29
C LEU A 118 -19.96 8.94 3.23
N ARG A 119 -20.24 7.66 3.00
CA ARG A 119 -19.64 6.54 3.74
C ARG A 119 -18.65 5.83 2.85
N THR A 120 -17.45 5.60 3.37
CA THR A 120 -16.40 4.82 2.72
C THR A 120 -16.47 3.37 3.22
N GLU A 121 -17.55 2.67 2.89
CA GLU A 121 -17.83 1.31 3.39
C GLU A 121 -17.66 0.22 2.32
N HIS A 122 -17.21 0.60 1.12
CA HIS A 122 -17.01 -0.34 0.02
C HIS A 122 -15.52 -0.63 -0.17
N PRO A 123 -15.08 -1.90 -0.05
CA PRO A 123 -13.68 -2.24 -0.24
C PRO A 123 -13.33 -2.22 -1.73
N ARG A 124 -12.39 -1.36 -2.10
CA ARG A 124 -11.86 -1.25 -3.46
C ARG A 124 -10.84 -2.34 -3.76
N VAL A 125 -10.03 -2.70 -2.77
CA VAL A 125 -9.01 -3.75 -2.86
C VAL A 125 -9.13 -4.61 -1.61
N SER A 126 -9.15 -5.92 -1.80
CA SER A 126 -9.17 -6.90 -0.72
C SER A 126 -8.28 -8.08 -1.05
N VAL A 127 -7.79 -8.74 -0.01
CA VAL A 127 -7.00 -9.98 -0.12
C VAL A 127 -7.55 -11.04 0.81
N LYS A 128 -7.30 -12.31 0.47
CA LYS A 128 -7.54 -13.42 1.40
C LYS A 128 -6.44 -13.41 2.47
N ARG A 129 -6.84 -13.53 3.74
CA ARG A 129 -5.90 -13.71 4.85
C ARG A 129 -5.06 -14.98 4.62
N PRO A 130 -3.72 -14.88 4.53
CA PRO A 130 -2.86 -16.07 4.52
C PRO A 130 -2.80 -16.69 5.93
N LYS A 131 -2.24 -17.88 6.09
CA LYS A 131 -1.89 -18.40 7.43
C LYS A 131 -0.77 -17.60 8.06
N ALA A 132 0.24 -17.24 7.28
CA ALA A 132 1.38 -16.46 7.74
C ALA A 132 2.11 -15.75 6.59
N TYR A 133 2.95 -14.79 6.97
CA TYR A 133 3.96 -14.21 6.10
C TYR A 133 5.35 -14.70 6.48
N TRP A 134 6.24 -14.81 5.50
CA TRP A 134 7.64 -15.18 5.69
C TRP A 134 8.53 -14.05 5.18
N ILE A 135 9.42 -13.56 6.05
CA ILE A 135 10.30 -12.41 5.80
C ILE A 135 11.76 -12.87 5.98
N PRO A 136 12.60 -12.81 4.93
CA PRO A 136 14.03 -13.14 5.03
C PRO A 136 14.78 -12.19 5.99
N PRO A 137 15.89 -12.63 6.61
CA PRO A 137 16.65 -11.83 7.57
C PRO A 137 17.25 -10.55 6.99
N ALA A 138 17.40 -10.47 5.66
CA ALA A 138 17.86 -9.26 4.97
C ALA A 138 16.95 -8.05 5.21
N TRP A 139 15.67 -8.26 5.55
CA TRP A 139 14.65 -7.22 5.78
C TRP A 139 14.38 -7.00 7.27
N SER A 140 15.45 -7.02 8.08
CA SER A 140 15.36 -6.90 9.54
C SER A 140 14.78 -5.56 10.00
N ASP A 141 14.88 -4.51 9.19
CA ASP A 141 14.33 -3.18 9.47
C ASP A 141 12.79 -3.16 9.32
N VAL A 142 12.23 -3.96 8.42
CA VAL A 142 10.79 -4.19 8.28
C VAL A 142 10.27 -5.00 9.47
N VAL A 143 10.99 -6.05 9.86
CA VAL A 143 10.67 -6.85 11.05
C VAL A 143 10.65 -5.98 12.30
N GLN A 144 11.67 -5.13 12.51
CA GLN A 144 11.71 -4.21 13.65
C GLN A 144 10.48 -3.27 13.68
N LYS A 145 10.00 -2.80 12.52
CA LYS A 145 8.80 -1.96 12.45
C LYS A 145 7.52 -2.72 12.79
N LEU A 146 7.38 -3.97 12.33
CA LEU A 146 6.29 -4.85 12.77
C LEU A 146 6.29 -5.02 14.29
N GLU A 147 7.46 -5.28 14.88
CA GLU A 147 7.64 -5.42 16.32
C GLU A 147 7.30 -4.11 17.07
N LEU A 148 7.66 -2.94 16.53
CA LEU A 148 7.25 -1.64 17.08
C LEU A 148 5.74 -1.42 17.07
N HIS A 149 5.03 -1.96 16.08
CA HIS A 149 3.57 -2.01 16.10
C HIS A 149 3.04 -3.03 17.13
N GLY A 150 3.88 -3.89 17.70
CA GLY A 150 3.48 -4.97 18.61
C GLY A 150 2.98 -6.23 17.89
N ILE A 151 3.27 -6.36 16.58
CA ILE A 151 2.97 -7.57 15.81
C ILE A 151 3.96 -8.67 16.23
N GLN A 152 3.44 -9.84 16.56
CA GLN A 152 4.21 -11.00 16.96
C GLN A 152 4.97 -11.57 15.76
N CYS A 153 6.27 -11.72 15.94
CA CYS A 153 7.23 -12.18 14.94
C CYS A 153 7.98 -13.41 15.47
N GLU A 154 7.87 -14.56 14.80
CA GLU A 154 8.55 -15.80 15.16
C GLU A 154 9.81 -15.97 14.31
N ARG A 155 11.00 -15.91 14.92
CA ARG A 155 12.26 -16.07 14.19
C ARG A 155 12.68 -17.55 14.15
N ILE A 156 12.98 -18.07 12.96
CA ILE A 156 13.41 -19.46 12.81
C ILE A 156 14.91 -19.62 13.10
N PRO A 157 15.32 -20.64 13.87
CA PRO A 157 16.73 -20.87 14.20
C PRO A 157 17.51 -21.55 13.06
N GLU A 158 16.81 -22.25 12.16
CA GLU A 158 17.41 -23.04 11.09
C GLU A 158 16.73 -22.76 9.75
N ALA A 159 17.42 -23.03 8.65
CA ALA A 159 16.87 -22.82 7.32
C ALA A 159 15.71 -23.78 7.05
N ARG A 160 14.62 -23.27 6.45
CA ARG A 160 13.41 -24.03 6.14
C ARG A 160 12.97 -23.79 4.71
N ALA A 161 12.66 -24.87 3.99
CA ALA A 161 11.99 -24.79 2.70
C ALA A 161 10.48 -24.83 2.90
N MET A 162 9.74 -23.93 2.23
CA MET A 162 8.30 -23.80 2.35
C MET A 162 7.68 -23.66 0.96
N GLU A 163 6.52 -24.29 0.77
CA GLU A 163 5.63 -23.93 -0.34
C GLU A 163 4.90 -22.64 0.02
N VAL A 164 5.08 -21.61 -0.80
CA VAL A 164 4.56 -20.27 -0.55
C VAL A 164 3.98 -19.68 -1.83
N THR A 165 3.11 -18.69 -1.66
CA THR A 165 2.75 -17.74 -2.72
C THR A 165 3.66 -16.52 -2.61
N SER A 166 4.43 -16.23 -3.65
CA SER A 166 5.19 -14.98 -3.77
C SER A 166 4.56 -14.07 -4.81
N TYR A 167 4.90 -12.78 -4.77
CA TYR A 167 4.47 -11.83 -5.80
C TYR A 167 5.64 -11.42 -6.68
N ARG A 168 5.44 -11.43 -8.00
CA ARG A 168 6.27 -10.67 -8.93
C ARG A 168 5.59 -9.33 -9.20
N LEU A 169 6.35 -8.25 -9.13
CA LEU A 169 5.82 -6.90 -9.23
C LEU A 169 5.91 -6.42 -10.69
N GLU A 170 4.76 -6.21 -11.30
CA GLU A 170 4.62 -5.66 -12.65
C GLU A 170 4.16 -4.20 -12.60
N GLU A 171 4.24 -3.49 -13.73
CA GLU A 171 3.72 -2.12 -13.88
C GLU A 171 4.19 -1.14 -12.77
N VAL A 172 5.43 -1.31 -12.30
CA VAL A 172 6.01 -0.50 -11.21
C VAL A 172 6.05 0.97 -11.60
N LYS A 173 5.46 1.83 -10.77
CA LYS A 173 5.41 3.29 -10.93
C LYS A 173 5.78 3.96 -9.62
N PHE A 174 6.86 4.72 -9.62
CA PHE A 174 7.17 5.63 -8.52
C PHE A 174 6.13 6.77 -8.49
N GLN A 175 5.71 7.16 -7.29
CA GLN A 175 4.90 8.37 -7.13
C GLN A 175 5.72 9.59 -7.59
N GLY A 176 5.12 10.47 -8.39
CA GLY A 176 5.78 11.66 -8.95
C GLY A 176 5.95 11.71 -10.47
N GLY A 177 5.34 10.79 -11.23
CA GLY A 177 5.51 10.69 -12.68
C GLY A 177 4.92 11.81 -13.56
N LYS A 178 4.26 12.83 -12.99
CA LYS A 178 3.94 14.09 -13.69
C LYS A 178 4.03 15.25 -12.69
N PRO A 179 4.87 16.27 -12.94
CA PRO A 179 4.92 17.46 -12.10
C PRO A 179 3.69 18.31 -12.43
N GLN A 180 2.67 18.29 -11.57
CA GLN A 180 1.69 19.37 -11.56
C GLN A 180 2.21 20.50 -10.65
N ASP A 181 2.87 20.14 -9.54
CA ASP A 181 3.54 21.06 -8.63
C ASP A 181 4.91 20.53 -8.19
N ALA A 182 5.89 21.43 -7.98
CA ALA A 182 7.25 21.10 -7.52
C ALA A 182 7.31 20.37 -6.14
N TYR A 183 6.15 20.24 -5.48
CA TYR A 183 5.97 19.62 -4.16
C TYR A 183 5.34 18.22 -4.20
N GLU A 184 4.78 17.77 -5.33
CA GLU A 184 4.02 16.51 -5.39
C GLU A 184 4.82 15.31 -5.92
N SER A 185 5.98 15.56 -6.52
CA SER A 185 6.82 14.54 -7.18
C SER A 185 8.12 14.26 -6.42
N GLN A 186 8.07 14.33 -5.09
CA GLN A 186 9.23 14.23 -4.22
C GLN A 186 9.04 13.18 -3.12
N PRO A 187 10.13 12.69 -2.50
CA PRO A 187 10.05 11.84 -1.32
C PRO A 187 9.09 12.43 -0.28
N PHE A 188 8.23 11.58 0.27
CA PHE A 188 7.26 11.96 1.30
C PHE A 188 7.71 11.39 2.64
N GLU A 189 7.90 12.24 3.65
CA GLU A 189 8.40 11.82 4.98
C GLU A 189 9.73 11.02 4.91
N GLY A 190 10.59 11.33 3.91
CA GLY A 190 11.84 10.62 3.67
C GLY A 190 11.72 9.33 2.85
N HIS A 191 10.53 9.00 2.34
CA HIS A 191 10.26 7.79 1.57
C HIS A 191 10.02 8.06 0.08
N VAL A 192 10.62 7.24 -0.78
CA VAL A 192 10.29 7.19 -2.21
C VAL A 192 9.17 6.17 -2.40
N GLN A 193 7.93 6.67 -2.45
CA GLN A 193 6.74 5.84 -2.57
C GLN A 193 6.53 5.35 -4.00
N LEU A 194 5.81 4.23 -4.12
CA LEU A 194 5.57 3.57 -5.39
C LEU A 194 4.31 2.73 -5.38
N THR A 195 3.88 2.32 -6.57
CA THR A 195 2.83 1.34 -6.80
C THR A 195 3.32 0.28 -7.77
N ALA A 196 2.73 -0.91 -7.70
CA ALA A 196 2.95 -1.98 -8.66
C ALA A 196 1.71 -2.88 -8.71
N LYS A 197 1.62 -3.68 -9.77
CA LYS A 197 0.65 -4.77 -9.89
C LYS A 197 1.31 -6.07 -9.41
N PRO A 198 0.93 -6.61 -8.24
CA PRO A 198 1.47 -7.88 -7.77
C PRO A 198 0.83 -9.05 -8.52
N VAL A 199 1.67 -9.92 -9.09
CA VAL A 199 1.27 -11.15 -9.76
C VAL A 199 1.68 -12.34 -8.90
N ALA A 200 0.69 -13.05 -8.36
CA ALA A 200 0.90 -14.18 -7.47
C ALA A 200 1.49 -15.39 -8.22
N THR A 201 2.46 -16.07 -7.62
CA THR A 201 3.03 -17.32 -8.14
C THR A 201 3.36 -18.24 -6.98
N LYS A 202 2.91 -19.49 -7.06
CA LYS A 202 3.29 -20.54 -6.11
C LYS A 202 4.72 -20.98 -6.40
N ARG A 203 5.55 -21.09 -5.36
CA ARG A 203 6.92 -21.59 -5.46
C ARG A 203 7.35 -22.25 -4.17
N THR A 204 8.34 -23.12 -4.26
CA THR A 204 9.13 -23.52 -3.10
C THR A 204 10.20 -22.46 -2.86
N GLU A 205 10.22 -21.90 -1.66
CA GLU A 205 11.19 -20.89 -1.24
C GLU A 205 11.97 -21.39 -0.03
N ARG A 206 13.29 -21.20 -0.03
CA ARG A 206 14.14 -21.55 1.11
C ARG A 206 14.44 -20.31 1.94
N PHE A 207 13.92 -20.29 3.15
CA PHE A 207 14.17 -19.25 4.14
C PHE A 207 15.40 -19.61 4.98
N PRO A 208 16.47 -18.80 5.02
CA PRO A 208 17.63 -19.07 5.86
C PRO A 208 17.31 -18.90 7.35
N ALA A 209 18.19 -19.40 8.22
CA ALA A 209 18.15 -19.10 9.66
C ALA A 209 18.07 -17.59 9.90
N GLY A 210 17.26 -17.17 10.87
CA GLY A 210 16.98 -15.77 11.15
C GLY A 210 15.82 -15.16 10.35
N SER A 211 15.23 -15.90 9.40
CA SER A 211 13.98 -15.50 8.76
C SER A 211 12.85 -15.44 9.80
N VAL A 212 11.84 -14.62 9.53
CA VAL A 212 10.73 -14.38 10.45
C VAL A 212 9.43 -14.86 9.82
N ARG A 213 8.67 -15.65 10.59
CA ARG A 213 7.30 -16.02 10.32
C ARG A 213 6.37 -15.10 11.11
N VAL A 214 5.42 -14.49 10.43
CA VAL A 214 4.39 -13.61 11.03
C VAL A 214 3.05 -14.27 10.81
N ALA A 215 2.52 -14.93 11.85
CA ALA A 215 1.21 -15.57 11.78
C ALA A 215 0.12 -14.51 11.57
N ALA A 216 -0.85 -14.75 10.69
CA ALA A 216 -1.90 -13.77 10.41
C ALA A 216 -3.14 -13.96 11.31
N ASP A 217 -3.20 -15.06 12.07
CA ASP A 217 -4.22 -15.40 13.06
C ASP A 217 -3.83 -14.92 14.47
N GLN A 218 -3.30 -13.70 14.55
CA GLN A 218 -2.94 -13.02 15.79
C GLN A 218 -3.78 -11.74 15.98
N PRO A 219 -3.83 -11.15 17.19
CA PRO A 219 -4.68 -9.98 17.46
C PRO A 219 -4.42 -8.74 16.58
N LEU A 220 -3.26 -8.63 15.95
CA LEU A 220 -2.89 -7.57 14.99
C LEU A 220 -2.70 -8.12 13.57
N GLY A 221 -3.34 -9.25 13.25
CA GLY A 221 -3.25 -9.90 11.94
C GLY A 221 -3.71 -9.00 10.80
N ASP A 222 -4.78 -8.21 11.01
CA ASP A 222 -5.33 -7.28 10.00
C ASP A 222 -4.29 -6.20 9.67
N LEU A 223 -3.67 -5.61 10.69
CA LEU A 223 -2.57 -4.67 10.52
C LEU A 223 -1.38 -5.33 9.82
N ALA A 224 -1.00 -6.56 10.18
CA ALA A 224 0.09 -7.27 9.51
C ALA A 224 -0.20 -7.47 8.01
N VAL A 225 -1.43 -7.84 7.65
CA VAL A 225 -1.87 -7.97 6.25
C VAL A 225 -1.81 -6.62 5.53
N ILE A 226 -2.30 -5.54 6.14
CA ILE A 226 -2.24 -4.18 5.57
C ILE A 226 -0.80 -3.72 5.33
N LEU A 227 0.11 -4.02 6.26
CA LEU A 227 1.52 -3.60 6.17
C LEU A 227 2.34 -4.45 5.20
N LEU A 228 2.00 -5.74 5.03
CA LEU A 228 2.83 -6.70 4.28
C LEU A 228 2.32 -6.99 2.86
N GLU A 229 1.05 -6.72 2.54
CA GLU A 229 0.53 -6.94 1.18
C GLU A 229 0.93 -5.81 0.23
N PRO A 230 1.65 -6.07 -0.87
CA PRO A 230 2.17 -5.02 -1.75
C PRO A 230 1.08 -4.23 -2.48
N ALA A 231 -0.15 -4.75 -2.53
CA ALA A 231 -1.32 -4.04 -3.06
C ALA A 231 -1.89 -2.98 -2.10
N SER A 232 -1.52 -3.02 -0.82
CA SER A 232 -2.01 -2.07 0.18
C SER A 232 -1.32 -0.71 0.03
N PRO A 233 -2.08 0.41 0.02
CA PRO A 233 -1.53 1.76 -0.04
C PRO A 233 -0.63 2.09 1.15
N ASP A 234 -0.82 1.41 2.28
CA ASP A 234 -0.06 1.61 3.51
C ASP A 234 0.93 0.47 3.79
N SER A 235 1.22 -0.35 2.77
CA SER A 235 2.24 -1.39 2.89
C SER A 235 3.65 -0.82 2.94
N PHE A 236 4.55 -1.55 3.59
CA PHE A 236 5.98 -1.29 3.52
C PHE A 236 6.48 -1.24 2.07
N PHE A 237 5.88 -2.03 1.18
CA PHE A 237 6.17 -1.94 -0.25
C PHE A 237 5.83 -0.59 -0.86
N GLN A 238 4.59 -0.11 -0.76
CA GLN A 238 4.21 1.18 -1.36
C GLN A 238 4.89 2.38 -0.68
N TRP A 239 5.36 2.20 0.55
CA TRP A 239 6.21 3.15 1.27
C TRP A 239 7.71 3.04 0.97
N GLY A 240 8.13 2.19 0.03
CA GLY A 240 9.49 2.19 -0.50
C GLY A 240 10.53 1.46 0.36
N PHE A 241 10.11 0.62 1.31
CA PHE A 241 11.04 -0.17 2.15
C PHE A 241 11.71 -1.34 1.40
N PHE A 242 11.33 -1.58 0.15
CA PHE A 242 11.87 -2.68 -0.67
C PHE A 242 12.33 -2.19 -2.04
N ASN A 243 12.74 -0.92 -2.18
CA ASN A 243 13.10 -0.34 -3.48
C ASN A 243 14.28 -1.05 -4.15
N GLU A 244 15.14 -1.69 -3.36
CA GLU A 244 16.33 -2.42 -3.81
C GLU A 244 15.98 -3.57 -4.76
N ILE A 245 14.82 -4.23 -4.59
CA ILE A 245 14.40 -5.35 -5.44
C ILE A 245 14.03 -4.92 -6.87
N LEU A 246 13.88 -3.61 -7.10
CA LEU A 246 13.53 -3.05 -8.40
C LEU A 246 14.75 -2.79 -9.29
N GLN A 247 15.94 -2.73 -8.68
CA GLN A 247 17.20 -2.63 -9.39
C GLN A 247 17.57 -4.02 -9.93
N PRO A 248 17.75 -4.18 -11.26
CA PRO A 248 18.33 -5.40 -11.78
C PRO A 248 19.80 -5.49 -11.35
N THR A 249 20.22 -6.67 -10.88
CA THR A 249 21.59 -6.88 -10.36
C THR A 249 22.65 -6.71 -11.44
N GLU A 250 22.40 -7.20 -12.66
CA GLU A 250 23.38 -7.17 -13.76
C GLU A 250 22.71 -7.07 -15.14
N TYR A 251 23.43 -6.52 -16.12
CA TYR A 251 23.02 -6.48 -17.51
C TYR A 251 24.03 -7.22 -18.41
N ILE A 252 23.59 -7.65 -19.59
CA ILE A 252 24.47 -8.31 -20.56
C ILE A 252 24.75 -7.37 -21.74
N GLU A 253 26.03 -7.22 -22.07
CA GLU A 253 26.46 -6.39 -23.19
C GLU A 253 26.05 -7.01 -24.52
N GLY A 254 25.74 -6.16 -25.50
CA GLY A 254 25.24 -6.60 -26.81
C GLY A 254 26.19 -7.56 -27.52
N TYR A 255 27.51 -7.31 -27.46
CA TYR A 255 28.51 -8.18 -28.10
C TYR A 255 28.56 -9.61 -27.52
N VAL A 256 28.05 -9.82 -26.29
CA VAL A 256 27.89 -11.16 -25.70
C VAL A 256 26.51 -11.73 -26.02
N MET A 257 25.47 -10.89 -25.92
CA MET A 257 24.08 -11.33 -26.08
C MET A 257 23.71 -11.66 -27.53
N GLU A 258 24.22 -10.92 -28.52
CA GLU A 258 23.95 -11.15 -29.95
C GLU A 258 24.34 -12.59 -30.40
N PRO A 259 25.60 -13.05 -30.27
CA PRO A 259 25.96 -14.41 -30.67
C PRO A 259 25.29 -15.49 -29.80
N MET A 260 24.93 -15.17 -28.57
CA MET A 260 24.16 -16.07 -27.71
C MET A 260 22.70 -16.19 -28.18
N ALA A 261 22.04 -15.09 -28.55
CA ALA A 261 20.70 -15.08 -29.10
C ALA A 261 20.61 -15.89 -30.40
N GLU A 262 21.60 -15.76 -31.29
CA GLU A 262 21.70 -16.57 -32.51
C GLU A 262 21.71 -18.08 -32.18
N LYS A 263 22.54 -18.48 -31.20
CA LYS A 263 22.60 -19.88 -30.74
C LYS A 263 21.27 -20.33 -30.12
N MET A 264 20.65 -19.50 -29.29
CA MET A 264 19.34 -19.78 -28.67
C MET A 264 18.28 -20.04 -29.74
N LEU A 265 18.20 -19.18 -30.77
CA LEU A 265 17.26 -19.32 -31.88
C LEU A 265 17.54 -20.56 -32.74
N ALA A 266 18.80 -20.90 -32.97
CA ALA A 266 19.19 -22.09 -33.72
C ALA A 266 18.88 -23.39 -32.96
N SER A 267 19.02 -23.38 -31.63
CA SER A 267 18.78 -24.54 -30.77
C SER A 267 17.32 -24.76 -30.39
N ASP A 268 16.49 -23.71 -30.40
CA ASP A 268 15.10 -23.77 -29.96
C ASP A 268 14.15 -23.19 -31.03
N PRO A 269 13.56 -24.04 -31.90
CA PRO A 269 12.62 -23.62 -32.93
C PRO A 269 11.35 -22.95 -32.36
N LYS A 270 10.94 -23.29 -31.13
CA LYS A 270 9.78 -22.70 -30.47
C LYS A 270 10.11 -21.26 -30.07
N LEU A 271 11.26 -21.05 -29.43
CA LEU A 271 11.74 -19.71 -29.11
C LEU A 271 11.86 -18.84 -30.37
N ALA A 272 12.34 -19.40 -31.48
CA ALA A 272 12.43 -18.69 -32.74
C ALA A 272 11.06 -18.29 -33.30
N ALA A 273 10.04 -19.14 -33.15
CA ALA A 273 8.67 -18.79 -33.51
C ALA A 273 8.10 -17.68 -32.60
N GLU A 274 8.31 -17.76 -31.29
CA GLU A 274 7.88 -16.74 -30.32
C GLU A 274 8.53 -15.37 -30.62
N PHE A 275 9.82 -15.34 -30.93
CA PHE A 275 10.54 -14.12 -31.29
C PHE A 275 9.99 -13.50 -32.57
N ARG A 276 9.80 -14.29 -33.63
CA ARG A 276 9.20 -13.83 -34.90
C ARG A 276 7.78 -13.29 -34.70
N ALA A 277 6.96 -13.98 -33.92
CA ALA A 277 5.60 -13.53 -33.60
C ALA A 277 5.62 -12.19 -32.86
N LYS A 278 6.50 -12.03 -31.87
CA LYS A 278 6.63 -10.75 -31.15
C LYS A 278 7.11 -9.62 -32.07
N LEU A 279 8.07 -9.88 -32.96
CA LEU A 279 8.49 -8.88 -33.98
C LEU A 279 7.35 -8.47 -34.93
N ALA A 280 6.43 -9.38 -35.26
CA ALA A 280 5.31 -9.08 -36.14
C ALA A 280 4.25 -8.19 -35.46
N HIS A 281 3.96 -8.45 -34.18
CA HIS A 281 2.81 -7.88 -33.48
C HIS A 281 3.12 -6.73 -32.52
N ASP A 282 4.39 -6.51 -32.15
CA ASP A 282 4.80 -5.48 -31.19
C ASP A 282 5.75 -4.47 -31.85
N GLU A 283 5.21 -3.32 -32.25
CA GLU A 283 5.97 -2.27 -32.94
C GLU A 283 7.07 -1.67 -32.06
N ALA A 284 6.78 -1.42 -30.78
CA ALA A 284 7.75 -0.87 -29.85
C ALA A 284 8.93 -1.82 -29.63
N PHE A 285 8.64 -3.13 -29.50
CA PHE A 285 9.67 -4.17 -29.43
C PHE A 285 10.47 -4.27 -30.73
N ARG A 286 9.79 -4.25 -31.88
CA ARG A 286 10.46 -4.28 -33.19
C ARG A 286 11.35 -3.04 -33.37
N ALA A 287 10.98 -1.87 -32.90
CA ALA A 287 11.78 -0.66 -33.06
C ALA A 287 13.02 -0.58 -32.13
N SER A 288 13.17 -1.47 -31.14
CA SER A 288 14.20 -1.35 -30.11
C SER A 288 15.16 -2.55 -30.07
N ALA A 289 16.40 -2.36 -30.55
CA ALA A 289 17.46 -3.37 -30.45
C ALA A 289 17.71 -3.78 -28.98
N LYS A 290 17.69 -2.81 -28.07
CA LYS A 290 17.85 -3.03 -26.62
C LYS A 290 16.77 -3.97 -26.07
N GLU A 291 15.50 -3.74 -26.38
CA GLU A 291 14.41 -4.57 -25.87
C GLU A 291 14.44 -5.98 -26.47
N ARG A 292 14.85 -6.12 -27.73
CA ARG A 292 15.08 -7.44 -28.35
C ARG A 292 16.15 -8.24 -27.62
N LEU A 293 17.32 -7.65 -27.37
CA LEU A 293 18.40 -8.32 -26.64
C LEU A 293 18.00 -8.63 -25.19
N ARG A 294 17.29 -7.71 -24.53
CA ARG A 294 16.75 -7.93 -23.18
C ARG A 294 15.77 -9.10 -23.12
N TRP A 295 14.97 -9.31 -24.17
CA TRP A 295 14.02 -10.42 -24.26
C TRP A 295 14.71 -11.79 -24.31
N PHE A 296 15.86 -11.88 -24.98
CA PHE A 296 16.72 -13.06 -24.92
C PHE A 296 17.38 -13.21 -23.56
N TYR A 297 17.97 -12.12 -23.02
CA TYR A 297 18.63 -12.15 -21.71
C TYR A 297 17.70 -12.69 -20.62
N ALA A 298 16.44 -12.25 -20.60
CA ALA A 298 15.41 -12.72 -19.67
C ALA A 298 15.08 -14.22 -19.73
N ARG A 299 15.60 -14.93 -20.74
CA ARG A 299 15.44 -16.39 -20.95
C ARG A 299 16.77 -17.14 -20.79
N THR A 300 17.82 -16.46 -20.35
CA THR A 300 19.10 -17.10 -20.03
C THR A 300 19.11 -17.54 -18.56
N PRO A 301 19.93 -18.53 -18.19
CA PRO A 301 20.14 -18.90 -16.78
C PRO A 301 20.87 -17.82 -15.96
N PHE A 302 21.36 -16.75 -16.60
CA PHE A 302 22.03 -15.62 -15.95
C PHE A 302 21.05 -14.53 -15.50
N PHE A 303 19.78 -14.61 -15.95
CA PHE A 303 18.79 -13.62 -15.57
C PHE A 303 18.50 -13.68 -14.06
N ASP A 304 18.45 -12.50 -13.45
CA ASP A 304 18.13 -12.38 -12.03
C ASP A 304 16.65 -12.73 -11.77
N GLU A 305 16.40 -13.97 -11.37
CA GLU A 305 15.06 -14.45 -11.02
C GLU A 305 14.44 -13.71 -9.82
N ARG A 306 15.26 -13.04 -9.00
CA ARG A 306 14.86 -12.23 -7.84
C ARG A 306 14.48 -10.80 -8.22
N TRP A 307 14.83 -10.33 -9.42
CA TRP A 307 14.44 -9.00 -9.88
C TRP A 307 12.92 -8.84 -9.85
N ARG A 308 12.43 -7.81 -9.14
CA ARG A 308 10.99 -7.54 -8.89
C ARG A 308 10.23 -8.66 -8.17
N LEU A 309 10.92 -9.61 -7.56
CA LEU A 309 10.30 -10.57 -6.67
C LEU A 309 10.12 -9.93 -5.30
N TYR A 310 8.87 -9.78 -4.86
CA TYR A 310 8.56 -9.28 -3.54
C TYR A 310 9.09 -10.26 -2.47
N PRO A 311 9.92 -9.80 -1.51
CA PRO A 311 10.63 -10.68 -0.61
C PRO A 311 9.78 -11.27 0.51
N VAL A 312 8.61 -10.67 0.79
CA VAL A 312 7.67 -11.24 1.76
C VAL A 312 6.78 -12.25 1.05
N ALA A 313 6.85 -13.51 1.49
CA ALA A 313 6.05 -14.59 0.92
C ALA A 313 4.85 -14.94 1.81
N ARG A 314 3.78 -15.48 1.21
CA ARG A 314 2.55 -15.88 1.88
C ARG A 314 2.48 -17.40 2.03
N GLU A 315 2.22 -17.87 3.24
CA GLU A 315 1.82 -19.25 3.54
C GLU A 315 0.29 -19.31 3.49
N GLU A 316 -0.30 -20.11 2.59
CA GLU A 316 -1.76 -20.19 2.36
C GLU A 316 -2.46 -21.25 3.21
#